data_AF-A0A7K0XFN3-F1
#
_entry.id   AF-A0A7K0XFN3-F1
#
_cell.length_a   1.000
_cell.length_b   1.000
_cell.length_c   1.000
_cell.angle_alpha   90.00
_cell.angle_beta   90.00
_cell.angle_gamma   90.00
#
_symmetry.space_group_name_H-M   'P 1'
#
loop_
_entity.id
_entity.type
_entity.pdbx_description
1 polymer ?
#
loop_
_entity_poly.entity_id
_entity_poly.type
_entity_poly.pdbx_seq_one_letter_code
_entity_poly.pdbx_strand_id
1 'polypeptide(L)'
;MKAPRCWSAGSARLTATSASFVWGASCTVVTPIASRLRSIAFDPSSERNIMNRRATPRPEYDTPTLVTQGNVTRHLWGDEESGRVGDEVLISSHELHALIFTLAPGGRFGHSSDNRTVFAADEVYAVLEGTIAVINPATGQTVRAETGDFVFFRRDTWHHGINWGEGPVRVLEFFSPPPAAGAASAYAKEQPYLARTLHGEPEAIGHWPMDRAELAGAATMTHLRLGDVRWRAEGDLQVGLVCSTEYLTVTWSKLLAGQRSLERSHEGDALVHLTRG
;
A
#
# COMPACT_ATOMS: atom_id res chain seq x y z
N MET A 1 -34.65 -57.37 -1.06
CA MET A 1 -33.53 -56.43 -0.82
C MET A 1 -34.06 -55.02 -1.02
N LYS A 2 -34.30 -54.31 0.09
CA LYS A 2 -34.78 -52.93 0.13
C LYS A 2 -33.56 -52.02 0.27
N ALA A 3 -33.34 -51.13 -0.68
CA ALA A 3 -32.42 -50.01 -0.50
C ALA A 3 -33.10 -48.94 0.39
N PRO A 4 -32.42 -48.38 1.39
CA PRO A 4 -33.00 -47.34 2.22
C PRO A 4 -32.94 -45.98 1.52
N ARG A 5 -34.02 -45.21 1.68
CA ARG A 5 -34.02 -43.74 1.54
C ARG A 5 -33.31 -43.15 2.76
N CYS A 6 -32.47 -42.13 2.57
CA CYS A 6 -32.06 -41.24 3.65
C CYS A 6 -32.50 -39.81 3.33
N TRP A 7 -32.96 -39.13 4.38
CA TRP A 7 -33.57 -37.81 4.40
C TRP A 7 -32.54 -36.68 4.49
N SER A 8 -33.00 -35.47 4.18
CA SER A 8 -32.38 -34.16 4.38
C SER A 8 -31.89 -33.90 5.80
N ALA A 9 -30.77 -33.17 5.94
CA ALA A 9 -30.58 -32.14 6.96
C ALA A 9 -29.37 -31.26 6.60
N GLY A 10 -29.53 -29.95 6.77
CA GLY A 10 -28.46 -28.97 6.60
C GLY A 10 -27.30 -29.19 7.58
N SER A 11 -26.13 -28.78 7.14
CA SER A 11 -24.96 -28.53 7.98
C SER A 11 -24.07 -27.57 7.21
N ALA A 12 -24.32 -26.28 7.35
CA ALA A 12 -23.29 -25.27 7.10
C ALA A 12 -22.20 -25.48 8.16
N ARG A 13 -21.17 -26.24 7.80
CA ARG A 13 -19.89 -26.22 8.50
C ARG A 13 -18.99 -25.28 7.71
N LEU A 14 -18.85 -24.07 8.24
CA LEU A 14 -17.73 -23.20 7.95
C LEU A 14 -16.50 -23.83 8.59
N THR A 15 -15.61 -24.38 7.76
CA THR A 15 -14.26 -24.81 8.16
C THR A 15 -13.27 -24.14 7.23
N ALA A 16 -12.40 -23.31 7.83
CA ALA A 16 -11.13 -22.75 7.37
C ALA A 16 -10.92 -22.49 5.86
N THR A 17 -10.87 -21.19 5.53
CA THR A 17 -10.09 -20.55 4.45
C THR A 17 -10.14 -21.18 3.05
N SER A 18 -11.28 -21.00 2.38
CA SER A 18 -11.33 -20.90 0.92
C SER A 18 -12.04 -19.59 0.55
N ALA A 19 -11.34 -18.68 -0.12
CA ALA A 19 -11.95 -17.52 -0.75
C ALA A 19 -12.22 -17.86 -2.22
N SER A 20 -13.42 -18.35 -2.51
CA SER A 20 -13.88 -18.51 -3.89
C SER A 20 -14.60 -17.23 -4.32
N PHE A 21 -13.98 -16.44 -5.20
CA PHE A 21 -14.67 -15.31 -5.83
C PHE A 21 -15.48 -15.82 -7.04
N VAL A 22 -16.75 -15.46 -7.05
CA VAL A 22 -17.62 -15.52 -8.22
C VAL A 22 -17.84 -14.07 -8.63
N TRP A 23 -17.93 -13.80 -9.94
CA TRP A 23 -18.11 -12.50 -10.61
C TRP A 23 -16.82 -11.82 -11.12
N GLY A 24 -16.92 -11.24 -12.32
CA GLY A 24 -15.79 -10.70 -13.08
C GLY A 24 -15.16 -9.52 -12.36
N ALA A 25 -14.10 -9.78 -11.61
CA ALA A 25 -13.46 -8.85 -10.71
C ALA A 25 -12.01 -8.58 -11.14
N SER A 26 -11.58 -7.33 -11.04
CA SER A 26 -10.16 -6.98 -10.92
C SER A 26 -9.86 -6.70 -9.45
N CYS A 27 -8.80 -7.27 -8.92
CA CYS A 27 -8.40 -7.08 -7.54
C CYS A 27 -6.89 -6.92 -7.39
N THR A 28 -6.46 -6.20 -6.38
CA THR A 28 -5.06 -6.18 -5.96
C THR A 28 -4.89 -7.16 -4.81
N VAL A 29 -4.03 -8.16 -4.98
CA VAL A 29 -3.74 -9.20 -3.98
C VAL A 29 -2.31 -9.00 -3.48
N VAL A 30 -2.16 -8.95 -2.15
CA VAL A 30 -0.87 -8.75 -1.49
C VAL A 30 -0.60 -9.85 -0.48
N THR A 31 0.62 -10.37 -0.49
CA THR A 31 1.13 -11.35 0.49
C THR A 31 2.54 -10.91 0.94
N PRO A 32 2.83 -10.73 2.24
CA PRO A 32 4.17 -10.59 2.76
C PRO A 32 4.89 -11.94 2.62
N ILE A 33 6.21 -11.89 2.52
CA ILE A 33 7.06 -13.09 2.58
C ILE A 33 7.60 -13.17 4.01
N ALA A 34 7.29 -14.26 4.71
CA ALA A 34 7.79 -14.52 6.06
C ALA A 34 9.32 -14.41 6.09
N SER A 35 9.86 -13.36 6.72
CA SER A 35 11.28 -13.21 6.97
C SER A 35 11.54 -12.94 8.46
N ARG A 36 12.61 -13.55 8.96
CA ARG A 36 13.02 -13.49 10.38
C ARG A 36 13.37 -12.05 10.77
N LEU A 37 12.43 -11.35 11.40
CA LEU A 37 12.67 -10.06 12.04
C LEU A 37 13.66 -10.25 13.21
N ARG A 38 14.80 -9.56 13.17
CA ARG A 38 15.59 -9.29 14.39
C ARG A 38 14.96 -8.08 15.06
N SER A 39 14.59 -8.23 16.34
CA SER A 39 14.06 -7.12 17.14
C SER A 39 15.11 -6.03 17.31
N ILE A 40 14.69 -4.77 17.11
CA ILE A 40 15.43 -3.60 17.56
C ILE A 40 14.82 -3.20 18.91
N ALA A 41 15.66 -3.08 19.93
CA ALA A 41 15.24 -2.81 21.30
C ALA A 41 14.75 -1.36 21.45
N PHE A 42 13.62 -1.18 22.13
CA PHE A 42 12.95 0.09 22.42
C PHE A 42 13.50 0.69 23.74
N ASP A 43 13.87 1.98 23.72
CA ASP A 43 14.23 2.78 24.91
C ASP A 43 13.03 3.67 25.31
N PRO A 44 12.46 3.52 26.51
CA PRO A 44 11.24 4.21 26.94
C PRO A 44 11.44 5.65 27.44
N SER A 45 12.60 6.29 27.28
CA SER A 45 12.92 7.55 27.98
C SER A 45 12.53 8.87 27.28
N SER A 46 11.70 8.88 26.22
CA SER A 46 11.38 10.10 25.44
C SER A 46 9.98 10.72 25.66
N GLU A 47 9.33 10.45 26.80
CA GLU A 47 8.13 11.20 27.20
C GLU A 47 8.52 12.55 27.82
N ARG A 48 8.58 13.62 27.01
CA ARG A 48 8.25 14.98 27.49
C ARG A 48 7.94 15.91 26.32
N ASN A 49 6.69 16.38 26.33
CA ASN A 49 6.03 17.38 25.47
C ASN A 49 5.30 16.85 24.21
N ILE A 50 4.20 16.11 24.41
CA ILE A 50 3.29 15.63 23.35
C ILE A 50 2.01 16.47 23.39
N MET A 51 1.91 17.50 22.54
CA MET A 51 0.60 18.01 22.15
C MET A 51 -0.06 16.99 21.20
N ASN A 52 -0.77 16.04 21.80
CA ASN A 52 -1.86 15.25 21.23
C ASN A 52 -1.73 14.67 19.80
N ARG A 53 -0.56 14.12 19.43
CA ARG A 53 -0.46 13.26 18.24
C ARG A 53 -1.13 11.91 18.51
N ARG A 54 -2.26 11.65 17.86
CA ARG A 54 -2.92 10.34 17.93
C ARG A 54 -2.20 9.36 17.01
N ALA A 55 -1.72 8.25 17.54
CA ALA A 55 -1.14 7.19 16.73
C ALA A 55 -2.17 6.66 15.72
N THR A 56 -1.70 6.28 14.53
CA THR A 56 -2.53 5.59 13.53
C THR A 56 -3.12 4.34 14.18
N PRO A 57 -4.45 4.15 14.12
CA PRO A 57 -5.10 2.95 14.60
C PRO A 57 -4.54 1.69 13.92
N ARG A 58 -4.54 0.57 14.64
CA ARG A 58 -4.01 -0.71 14.14
C ARG A 58 -5.10 -1.79 14.15
N PRO A 59 -6.03 -1.78 13.18
CA PRO A 59 -6.97 -2.88 13.03
C PRO A 59 -6.21 -4.14 12.56
N GLU A 60 -6.41 -5.23 13.29
CA GLU A 60 -5.84 -6.55 13.02
C GLU A 60 -6.97 -7.58 13.03
N TYR A 61 -6.82 -8.68 12.28
CA TYR A 61 -7.86 -9.68 12.10
C TYR A 61 -7.28 -11.09 12.16
N ASP A 62 -7.78 -11.91 13.10
CA ASP A 62 -7.35 -13.30 13.25
C ASP A 62 -8.02 -14.27 12.27
N THR A 63 -9.01 -13.78 11.51
CA THR A 63 -9.75 -14.58 10.51
C THR A 63 -10.07 -13.73 9.28
N PRO A 64 -10.35 -14.35 8.12
CA PRO A 64 -10.76 -13.62 6.92
C PRO A 64 -11.94 -12.68 7.22
N THR A 65 -11.70 -11.38 7.07
CA THR A 65 -12.65 -10.35 7.46
C THR A 65 -12.97 -9.43 6.28
N LEU A 66 -14.26 -9.22 6.02
CA LEU A 66 -14.71 -8.25 5.03
C LEU A 66 -14.69 -6.83 5.61
N VAL A 67 -13.78 -6.01 5.09
CA VAL A 67 -13.74 -4.56 5.37
C VAL A 67 -14.52 -3.83 4.29
N THR A 68 -15.41 -2.95 4.72
CA THR A 68 -16.33 -2.16 3.90
C THR A 68 -16.24 -0.70 4.31
N GLN A 69 -16.80 0.19 3.50
CA GLN A 69 -16.90 1.61 3.84
C GLN A 69 -17.65 1.86 5.16
N GLY A 70 -18.55 0.97 5.57
CA GLY A 70 -19.32 1.10 6.81
C GLY A 70 -18.56 0.72 8.08
N ASN A 71 -17.48 -0.07 7.99
CA ASN A 71 -16.74 -0.58 9.16
C ASN A 71 -15.22 -0.32 9.09
N VAL A 72 -14.71 0.35 8.06
CA VAL A 72 -13.30 0.70 7.96
C VAL A 72 -12.88 1.70 9.06
N THR A 73 -11.68 1.48 9.60
CA THR A 73 -11.13 2.37 10.63
C THR A 73 -10.62 3.65 9.99
N ARG A 74 -11.07 4.80 10.46
CA ARG A 74 -10.68 6.11 9.90
C ARG A 74 -9.74 6.86 10.81
N HIS A 75 -8.77 7.54 10.20
CA HIS A 75 -7.79 8.36 10.87
C HIS A 75 -7.51 9.63 10.06
N LEU A 76 -7.12 10.71 10.75
CA LEU A 76 -6.64 11.92 10.10
C LEU A 76 -5.16 12.07 10.46
N TRP A 77 -4.29 11.76 9.50
CA TRP A 77 -2.85 11.85 9.67
C TRP A 77 -2.33 13.28 9.40
N GLY A 78 -1.14 13.57 9.93
CA GLY A 78 -0.37 14.77 9.63
C GLY A 78 -0.64 15.95 10.57
N ASP A 79 -0.27 17.14 10.14
CA ASP A 79 -0.41 18.42 10.84
C ASP A 79 -0.55 19.58 9.84
N GLU A 80 -0.44 20.83 10.30
CA GLU A 80 -0.53 22.00 9.42
C GLU A 80 0.67 22.11 8.46
N GLU A 81 1.86 21.69 8.89
CA GLU A 81 3.10 21.77 8.11
C GLU A 81 3.16 20.62 7.10
N SER A 82 2.99 19.38 7.57
CA SER A 82 2.97 18.17 6.76
C SER A 82 1.70 18.04 5.91
N GLY A 83 0.66 18.84 6.15
CA GLY A 83 -0.65 18.64 5.54
C GLY A 83 -1.45 17.54 6.23
N ARG A 84 -2.76 17.49 5.93
CA ARG A 84 -3.69 16.54 6.55
C ARG A 84 -4.19 15.54 5.52
N VAL A 85 -4.19 14.27 5.91
CA VAL A 85 -4.56 13.14 5.04
C VAL A 85 -5.63 12.32 5.71
N GLY A 86 -6.72 12.04 4.98
CA GLY A 86 -7.78 11.16 5.46
C GLY A 86 -7.45 9.71 5.13
N ASP A 87 -7.19 8.91 6.16
CA ASP A 87 -6.83 7.50 6.04
C ASP A 87 -8.01 6.60 6.36
N GLU A 88 -8.21 5.58 5.53
CA GLU A 88 -9.06 4.42 5.78
C GLU A 88 -8.15 3.20 5.97
N VAL A 89 -7.80 2.89 7.23
CA VAL A 89 -6.87 1.80 7.57
C VAL A 89 -7.57 0.47 7.40
N LEU A 90 -7.09 -0.34 6.45
CA LEU A 90 -7.67 -1.62 6.08
C LEU A 90 -7.12 -2.77 6.91
N ILE A 91 -5.80 -2.79 7.15
CA ILE A 91 -5.10 -3.76 8.00
C ILE A 91 -3.80 -3.12 8.51
N SER A 92 -3.39 -3.47 9.72
CA SER A 92 -2.12 -3.02 10.29
C SER A 92 -1.55 -4.05 11.26
N SER A 93 -1.29 -5.25 10.75
CA SER A 93 -0.80 -6.40 11.50
C SER A 93 0.70 -6.33 11.79
N HIS A 94 1.24 -7.45 12.28
CA HIS A 94 2.67 -7.67 12.45
C HIS A 94 3.44 -7.86 11.14
N GLU A 95 2.76 -8.16 10.03
CA GLU A 95 3.39 -8.41 8.74
C GLU A 95 3.02 -7.44 7.63
N LEU A 96 1.83 -6.82 7.69
CA LEU A 96 1.33 -5.95 6.63
C LEU A 96 0.57 -4.75 7.19
N HIS A 97 0.88 -3.58 6.64
CA HIS A 97 0.06 -2.39 6.79
C HIS A 97 -0.49 -1.99 5.42
N ALA A 98 -1.79 -1.74 5.37
CA ALA A 98 -2.43 -1.19 4.18
C ALA A 98 -3.57 -0.26 4.55
N LEU A 99 -3.66 0.85 3.83
CA LEU A 99 -4.69 1.87 4.01
C LEU A 99 -5.08 2.48 2.67
N ILE A 100 -6.23 3.12 2.62
CA ILE A 100 -6.58 4.03 1.52
C ILE A 100 -6.46 5.44 2.04
N PHE A 101 -5.57 6.24 1.47
CA PHE A 101 -5.53 7.66 1.78
C PHE A 101 -6.25 8.48 0.72
N THR A 102 -6.85 9.59 1.15
CA THR A 102 -7.57 10.52 0.28
C THR A 102 -7.06 11.95 0.44
N LEU A 103 -6.84 12.63 -0.70
CA LEU A 103 -6.54 14.06 -0.75
C LEU A 103 -7.59 14.77 -1.60
N ALA A 104 -8.08 15.91 -1.11
CA ALA A 104 -8.92 16.83 -1.91
C ALA A 104 -8.12 17.41 -3.10
N PRO A 105 -8.77 17.99 -4.12
CA PRO A 105 -8.08 18.66 -5.24
C PRO A 105 -7.05 19.69 -4.74
N GLY A 106 -5.81 19.62 -5.23
CA GLY A 106 -4.70 20.45 -4.77
C GLY A 106 -4.21 20.18 -3.34
N GLY A 107 -4.84 19.23 -2.63
CA GLY A 107 -4.42 18.75 -1.33
C GLY A 107 -3.06 18.08 -1.41
N ARG A 108 -2.30 18.13 -0.31
CA ARG A 108 -0.95 17.57 -0.25
C ARG A 108 -0.66 16.92 1.10
N PHE A 109 0.29 16.01 1.09
CA PHE A 109 1.09 15.69 2.25
C PHE A 109 2.58 15.90 1.96
N GLY A 110 3.28 16.41 2.95
CA GLY A 110 4.73 16.53 2.99
C GLY A 110 5.24 15.95 4.30
N HIS A 111 6.18 16.63 4.94
CA HIS A 111 6.61 16.28 6.27
C HIS A 111 6.71 17.48 7.22
N SER A 112 6.66 17.18 8.50
CA SER A 112 7.00 18.06 9.61
C SER A 112 8.06 17.40 10.49
N SER A 113 8.51 18.07 11.55
CA SER A 113 9.43 17.47 12.52
C SER A 113 8.89 16.16 13.11
N ASP A 114 7.57 16.10 13.35
CA ASP A 114 6.89 14.96 13.96
C ASP A 114 6.35 13.97 12.93
N ASN A 115 5.87 14.44 11.78
CA ASN A 115 5.24 13.62 10.75
C ASN A 115 6.15 13.54 9.53
N ARG A 116 7.16 12.68 9.59
CA ARG A 116 8.10 12.45 8.50
C ARG A 116 7.67 11.26 7.65
N THR A 117 7.81 11.41 6.34
CA THR A 117 7.43 10.45 5.30
C THR A 117 8.66 9.77 4.71
N VAL A 118 9.47 9.21 5.60
CA VAL A 118 10.62 8.35 5.26
C VAL A 118 10.57 7.14 6.17
N PHE A 119 10.46 5.96 5.57
CA PHE A 119 10.14 4.74 6.29
C PHE A 119 11.15 3.64 5.98
N ALA A 120 11.30 2.69 6.90
CA ALA A 120 12.10 1.49 6.72
C ALA A 120 11.24 0.36 6.12
N ALA A 121 10.44 0.67 5.11
CA ALA A 121 9.49 -0.23 4.48
C ALA A 121 9.57 -0.11 2.95
N ASP A 122 9.27 -1.22 2.27
CA ASP A 122 8.91 -1.18 0.87
C ASP A 122 7.43 -0.80 0.75
N GLU A 123 7.13 0.10 -0.19
CA GLU A 123 5.80 0.69 -0.36
C GLU A 123 5.32 0.59 -1.81
N VAL A 124 4.01 0.33 -1.95
CA VAL A 124 3.31 0.43 -3.23
C VAL A 124 2.08 1.32 -3.06
N TYR A 125 2.02 2.38 -3.87
CA TYR A 125 0.84 3.19 -4.06
C TYR A 125 0.10 2.72 -5.30
N ALA A 126 -1.08 2.14 -5.15
CA ALA A 126 -2.00 1.83 -6.24
C ALA A 126 -3.06 2.94 -6.34
N VAL A 127 -3.05 3.71 -7.41
CA VAL A 127 -3.97 4.84 -7.57
C VAL A 127 -5.35 4.30 -7.96
N LEU A 128 -6.32 4.41 -7.05
CA LEU A 128 -7.68 3.91 -7.25
C LEU A 128 -8.56 4.90 -8.02
N GLU A 129 -8.32 6.20 -7.81
CA GLU A 129 -9.10 7.30 -8.39
C GLU A 129 -8.24 8.57 -8.41
N GLY A 130 -8.36 9.39 -9.46
CA GLY A 130 -7.72 10.70 -9.56
C GLY A 130 -6.28 10.67 -10.09
N THR A 131 -5.50 11.70 -9.74
CA THR A 131 -4.11 11.91 -10.17
C THR A 131 -3.26 12.41 -9.00
N ILE A 132 -2.15 11.73 -8.73
CA ILE A 132 -1.19 12.11 -7.70
C ILE A 132 0.20 12.34 -8.31
N ALA A 133 0.88 13.38 -7.83
CA ALA A 133 2.34 13.46 -7.92
C ALA A 133 2.95 12.91 -6.63
N VAL A 134 3.77 11.87 -6.77
CA VAL A 134 4.62 11.36 -5.70
C VAL A 134 6.02 11.92 -5.92
N ILE A 135 6.54 12.63 -4.92
CA ILE A 135 7.75 13.43 -5.05
C ILE A 135 8.74 12.97 -3.99
N ASN A 136 9.97 12.63 -4.36
CA ASN A 136 11.05 12.50 -3.39
C ASN A 136 11.60 13.89 -3.10
N PRO A 137 11.28 14.51 -1.95
CA PRO A 137 11.70 15.88 -1.64
C PRO A 137 13.20 16.04 -1.47
N ALA A 138 13.97 14.96 -1.28
CA ALA A 138 15.42 15.04 -1.13
C ALA A 138 16.13 15.21 -2.47
N THR A 139 15.58 14.63 -3.54
CA THR A 139 16.18 14.63 -4.89
C THR A 139 15.42 15.49 -5.88
N GLY A 140 14.14 15.76 -5.62
CA GLY A 140 13.22 16.40 -6.55
C GLY A 140 12.52 15.43 -7.49
N GLN A 141 12.87 14.12 -7.44
CA GLN A 141 12.28 13.10 -8.30
C GLN A 141 10.76 13.17 -8.22
N THR A 142 10.08 13.30 -9.36
CA THR A 142 8.63 13.44 -9.39
C THR A 142 7.99 12.42 -10.32
N VAL A 143 7.14 11.57 -9.76
CA VAL A 143 6.33 10.59 -10.49
C VAL A 143 4.88 11.06 -10.51
N ARG A 144 4.34 11.27 -11.71
CA ARG A 144 2.90 11.52 -11.91
C ARG A 144 2.19 10.19 -12.20
N ALA A 145 1.27 9.80 -11.32
CA ALA A 145 0.49 8.58 -11.44
C ALA A 145 -1.02 8.90 -11.51
N GLU A 146 -1.72 8.19 -12.40
CA GLU A 146 -3.16 8.31 -12.61
C GLU A 146 -3.88 7.03 -12.16
N THR A 147 -5.22 7.05 -12.17
CA THR A 147 -6.05 5.87 -11.88
C THR A 147 -5.59 4.64 -12.64
N GLY A 148 -5.28 3.56 -11.91
CA GLY A 148 -4.78 2.29 -12.46
C GLY A 148 -3.25 2.18 -12.54
N ASP A 149 -2.52 3.26 -12.28
CA ASP A 149 -1.06 3.23 -12.14
C ASP A 149 -0.64 2.81 -10.74
N PHE A 150 0.63 2.40 -10.64
CA PHE A 150 1.31 2.11 -9.39
C PHE A 150 2.59 2.94 -9.25
N VAL A 151 2.95 3.27 -8.02
CA VAL A 151 4.27 3.80 -7.67
C VAL A 151 4.88 2.88 -6.62
N PHE A 152 6.04 2.30 -6.93
CA PHE A 152 6.80 1.46 -6.01
C PHE A 152 8.06 2.18 -5.56
N PHE A 153 8.35 2.13 -4.27
CA PHE A 153 9.61 2.62 -3.73
C PHE A 153 10.03 1.82 -2.50
N ARG A 154 11.32 1.85 -2.20
CA ARG A 154 11.92 1.07 -1.13
C ARG A 154 12.14 1.91 0.11
N ARG A 155 12.55 1.22 1.18
CA ARG A 155 13.03 1.83 2.42
C ARG A 155 13.95 3.02 2.17
N ASP A 156 13.97 3.93 3.13
CA ASP A 156 14.84 5.12 3.17
C ASP A 156 14.52 6.14 2.05
N THR A 157 13.39 5.97 1.35
CA THR A 157 12.88 6.92 0.35
C THR A 157 11.96 7.95 1.00
N TRP A 158 12.38 9.21 1.01
CA TRP A 158 11.48 10.31 1.33
C TRP A 158 10.40 10.42 0.25
N HIS A 159 9.15 10.70 0.65
CA HIS A 159 8.06 10.87 -0.30
C HIS A 159 7.04 11.92 0.16
N HIS A 160 6.63 12.78 -0.75
CA HIS A 160 5.51 13.70 -0.61
C HIS A 160 4.43 13.32 -1.63
N GLY A 161 3.19 13.71 -1.36
CA GLY A 161 2.07 13.51 -2.27
C GLY A 161 1.36 14.83 -2.53
N ILE A 162 1.03 15.11 -3.80
CA ILE A 162 0.18 16.24 -4.18
C ILE A 162 -0.91 15.73 -5.12
N ASN A 163 -2.16 16.04 -4.82
CA ASN A 163 -3.25 15.83 -5.75
C ASN A 163 -3.16 16.85 -6.90
N TRP A 164 -2.80 16.37 -8.10
CA TRP A 164 -2.74 17.16 -9.34
C TRP A 164 -4.00 17.02 -10.21
N GLY A 165 -5.01 16.29 -9.72
CA GLY A 165 -6.31 16.18 -10.35
C GLY A 165 -7.27 17.31 -9.97
N GLU A 166 -8.35 17.40 -10.73
CA GLU A 166 -9.48 18.30 -10.45
C GLU A 166 -10.48 17.71 -9.43
N GLY A 167 -10.45 16.39 -9.26
CA GLY A 167 -11.24 15.63 -8.27
C GLY A 167 -10.40 15.14 -7.09
N PRO A 168 -11.01 14.48 -6.09
CA PRO A 168 -10.26 13.81 -5.05
C PRO A 168 -9.38 12.71 -5.66
N VAL A 169 -8.21 12.49 -5.06
CA VAL A 169 -7.37 11.33 -5.37
C VAL A 169 -7.47 10.34 -4.22
N ARG A 170 -7.62 9.06 -4.57
CA ARG A 170 -7.66 7.94 -3.61
C ARG A 170 -6.57 6.95 -3.99
N VAL A 171 -5.75 6.60 -3.01
CA VAL A 171 -4.59 5.72 -3.22
C VAL A 171 -4.63 4.61 -2.20
N LEU A 172 -4.57 3.37 -2.67
CA LEU A 172 -4.34 2.20 -1.82
C LEU A 172 -2.85 2.04 -1.62
N GLU A 173 -2.42 2.20 -0.38
CA GLU A 173 -1.04 2.03 0.04
C GLU A 173 -0.86 0.63 0.64
N PHE A 174 0.22 -0.03 0.23
CA PHE A 174 0.77 -1.21 0.89
C PHE A 174 2.13 -0.87 1.45
N PHE A 175 2.39 -1.33 2.68
CA PHE A 175 3.54 -0.93 3.48
C PHE A 175 4.05 -2.16 4.26
N SER A 176 5.29 -2.59 4.01
CA SER A 176 5.92 -3.69 4.75
C SER A 176 7.45 -3.55 4.82
N PRO A 177 8.11 -3.77 5.98
CA PRO A 177 7.54 -4.17 7.27
C PRO A 177 6.60 -3.12 7.89
N PRO A 178 5.60 -3.50 8.70
CA PRO A 178 4.55 -2.59 9.17
C PRO A 178 5.00 -1.65 10.31
N PRO A 179 4.20 -0.62 10.67
CA PRO A 179 4.53 0.30 11.76
C PRO A 179 4.77 -0.40 13.11
N ALA A 180 4.14 -1.56 13.34
CA ALA A 180 4.36 -2.39 14.54
C ALA A 180 5.81 -2.92 14.64
N ALA A 181 6.51 -3.07 13.52
CA ALA A 181 7.93 -3.44 13.47
C ALA A 181 8.88 -2.23 13.66
N GLY A 182 8.34 -1.04 13.95
CA GLY A 182 9.12 0.20 14.10
C GLY A 182 9.46 0.89 12.78
N ALA A 183 9.02 0.36 11.64
CA ALA A 183 9.41 0.82 10.30
C ALA A 183 8.84 2.19 9.88
N ALA A 184 7.85 2.71 10.60
CA ALA A 184 7.20 3.98 10.28
C ALA A 184 7.72 5.15 11.15
N SER A 185 6.87 5.75 11.98
CA SER A 185 7.20 6.95 12.76
C SER A 185 8.37 6.79 13.73
N ALA A 186 8.66 5.58 14.24
CA ALA A 186 9.82 5.36 15.08
C ALA A 186 11.11 5.53 14.27
N TYR A 187 11.24 4.79 13.16
CA TYR A 187 12.35 4.93 12.21
C TYR A 187 12.49 6.36 11.65
N ALA A 188 11.38 6.98 11.24
CA ALA A 188 11.39 8.29 10.60
C ALA A 188 11.98 9.39 11.49
N LYS A 189 11.77 9.30 12.82
CA LYS A 189 12.31 10.24 13.81
C LYS A 189 13.83 10.15 13.94
N GLU A 190 14.41 8.99 13.67
CA GLU A 190 15.86 8.76 13.71
C GLU A 190 16.58 9.33 12.48
N GLN A 191 15.86 9.58 11.39
CA GLN A 191 16.47 10.13 10.18
C GLN A 191 16.90 11.59 10.39
N PRO A 192 17.93 12.08 9.67
CA PRO A 192 18.20 13.51 9.62
C PRO A 192 16.99 14.29 9.10
N TYR A 193 16.68 15.43 9.71
CA TYR A 193 15.58 16.26 9.23
C TYR A 193 15.91 16.89 7.88
N LEU A 194 15.00 16.78 6.91
CA LEU A 194 15.17 17.34 5.57
C LEU A 194 14.70 18.81 5.52
N ALA A 195 15.57 19.73 5.97
CA ALA A 195 15.23 21.15 6.08
C ALA A 195 14.96 21.86 4.73
N ARG A 196 15.42 21.30 3.61
CA ARG A 196 15.19 21.83 2.26
C ARG A 196 14.57 20.74 1.41
N THR A 197 13.49 21.09 0.70
CA THR A 197 12.76 20.15 -0.15
C THR A 197 12.80 20.62 -1.60
N LEU A 198 12.88 19.66 -2.52
CA LEU A 198 12.87 19.86 -3.96
C LEU A 198 11.58 19.26 -4.53
N HIS A 199 10.83 20.02 -5.31
CA HIS A 199 9.61 19.58 -5.97
C HIS A 199 9.80 19.69 -7.49
N GLY A 200 10.69 18.85 -8.00
CA GLY A 200 11.17 18.86 -9.38
C GLY A 200 12.67 18.63 -9.44
N GLU A 201 13.12 17.88 -10.45
CA GLU A 201 14.52 17.51 -10.67
C GLU A 201 15.24 18.61 -11.47
N PRO A 202 16.12 19.42 -10.85
CA PRO A 202 16.81 20.49 -11.58
C PRO A 202 17.73 19.93 -12.67
N GLU A 203 18.31 18.75 -12.43
CA GLU A 203 19.23 18.05 -13.34
C GLU A 203 18.54 17.58 -14.62
N ALA A 204 17.22 17.40 -14.63
CA ALA A 204 16.49 17.03 -15.83
C ALA A 204 16.32 18.20 -16.82
N ILE A 205 16.43 19.45 -16.36
CA ILE A 205 16.24 20.64 -17.20
C ILE A 205 17.39 20.77 -18.19
N GLY A 206 17.10 20.65 -19.48
CA GLY A 206 18.10 20.68 -20.55
C GLY A 206 18.73 19.32 -20.88
N HIS A 207 18.46 18.30 -20.07
CA HIS A 207 19.03 16.95 -20.19
C HIS A 207 17.99 15.91 -20.63
N TRP A 208 16.71 16.16 -20.36
CA TRP A 208 15.64 15.29 -20.83
C TRP A 208 15.28 15.53 -22.31
N PRO A 209 15.09 14.48 -23.14
CA PRO A 209 15.10 13.05 -22.82
C PRO A 209 16.44 12.34 -23.08
N MET A 210 17.51 13.07 -23.39
CA MET A 210 18.78 12.48 -23.82
C MET A 210 19.45 11.66 -22.72
N ASP A 211 19.36 12.12 -21.46
CA ASP A 211 20.00 11.47 -20.31
C ASP A 211 19.03 10.56 -19.54
N ARG A 212 17.99 10.06 -20.22
CA ARG A 212 16.92 9.24 -19.60
C ARG A 212 17.45 8.05 -18.81
N ALA A 213 18.44 7.33 -19.32
CA ALA A 213 18.95 6.12 -18.68
C ALA A 213 19.67 6.43 -17.36
N GLU A 214 20.38 7.56 -17.31
CA GLU A 214 21.08 8.02 -16.11
C GLU A 214 20.08 8.46 -15.04
N LEU A 215 19.11 9.32 -15.41
CA LEU A 215 18.04 9.76 -14.52
C LEU A 215 17.21 8.56 -13.99
N ALA A 216 16.90 7.59 -14.85
CA ALA A 216 16.21 6.37 -14.45
C ALA A 216 17.07 5.47 -13.53
N GLY A 217 18.39 5.49 -13.67
CA GLY A 217 19.32 4.76 -12.79
C GLY A 217 19.47 5.39 -11.39
N ALA A 218 19.24 6.70 -11.27
CA ALA A 218 19.27 7.43 -10.00
C ALA A 218 17.89 7.48 -9.29
N ALA A 219 16.82 7.10 -9.98
CA ALA A 219 15.46 7.10 -9.47
C ALA A 219 15.29 6.18 -8.24
N THR A 220 14.66 6.69 -7.18
CA THR A 220 14.30 5.91 -5.99
C THR A 220 12.84 5.42 -6.02
N MET A 221 12.01 6.06 -6.85
CA MET A 221 10.62 5.67 -7.08
C MET A 221 10.44 5.15 -8.51
N THR A 222 9.67 4.07 -8.66
CA THR A 222 9.37 3.44 -9.94
C THR A 222 7.89 3.62 -10.27
N HIS A 223 7.59 4.26 -11.39
CA HIS A 223 6.24 4.32 -11.96
C HIS A 223 5.96 3.04 -12.76
N LEU A 224 4.81 2.42 -12.52
CA LEU A 224 4.40 1.21 -13.22
C LEU A 224 2.97 1.38 -13.72
N ARG A 225 2.76 1.13 -15.02
CA ARG A 225 1.44 0.90 -15.61
C ARG A 225 1.19 -0.60 -15.71
N LEU A 226 -0.05 -0.99 -16.00
CA LEU A 226 -0.37 -2.41 -16.30
C LEU A 226 0.43 -2.97 -17.50
N GLY A 227 0.94 -2.13 -18.40
CA GLY A 227 1.84 -2.55 -19.47
C GLY A 227 3.24 -2.96 -18.99
N ASP A 228 3.65 -2.49 -17.81
CA ASP A 228 5.00 -2.63 -17.27
C ASP A 228 5.13 -3.80 -16.28
N VAL A 229 4.00 -4.33 -15.78
CA VAL A 229 3.99 -5.43 -14.80
C VAL A 229 4.42 -6.75 -15.42
N ARG A 230 4.98 -7.64 -14.60
CA ARG A 230 5.36 -8.99 -15.05
C ARG A 230 4.17 -9.94 -14.96
N TRP A 231 3.68 -10.37 -16.11
CA TRP A 231 2.52 -11.26 -16.19
C TRP A 231 2.84 -12.72 -15.89
N ARG A 232 1.88 -13.37 -15.21
CA ARG A 232 1.82 -14.79 -14.90
C ARG A 232 0.41 -15.28 -15.23
N ALA A 233 0.34 -16.46 -15.86
CA ALA A 233 -0.92 -17.17 -16.07
C ALA A 233 -1.08 -18.20 -14.96
N GLU A 234 -2.14 -18.08 -14.16
CA GLU A 234 -2.36 -18.95 -13.00
C GLU A 234 -3.78 -19.53 -13.06
N GLY A 235 -3.96 -20.50 -13.95
CA GLY A 235 -5.28 -21.01 -14.33
C GLY A 235 -6.06 -19.95 -15.10
N ASP A 236 -7.30 -19.70 -14.68
CA ASP A 236 -8.15 -18.64 -15.23
C ASP A 236 -7.80 -17.23 -14.69
N LEU A 237 -6.93 -17.14 -13.69
CA LEU A 237 -6.52 -15.86 -13.10
C LEU A 237 -5.35 -15.26 -13.88
N GLN A 238 -5.53 -14.04 -14.40
CA GLN A 238 -4.43 -13.23 -14.92
C GLN A 238 -3.77 -12.50 -13.77
N VAL A 239 -2.47 -12.69 -13.55
CA VAL A 239 -1.73 -12.10 -12.41
C VAL A 239 -0.56 -11.27 -12.93
N GLY A 240 -0.61 -9.96 -12.74
CA GLY A 240 0.48 -9.04 -12.98
C GLY A 240 1.22 -8.74 -11.69
N LEU A 241 2.51 -9.11 -11.60
CA LEU A 241 3.38 -8.73 -10.50
C LEU A 241 3.73 -7.24 -10.61
N VAL A 242 3.20 -6.45 -9.68
CA VAL A 242 3.54 -5.02 -9.51
C VAL A 242 4.87 -4.89 -8.80
N CYS A 243 5.03 -5.58 -7.67
CA CYS A 243 6.32 -5.73 -7.00
C CYS A 243 6.44 -7.10 -6.34
N SER A 244 7.67 -7.56 -6.12
CA SER A 244 7.97 -8.72 -5.29
C SER A 244 9.37 -8.55 -4.72
N THR A 245 9.42 -8.18 -3.45
CA THR A 245 10.65 -8.02 -2.66
C THR A 245 10.65 -9.02 -1.52
N GLU A 246 11.71 -9.02 -0.72
CA GLU A 246 11.80 -9.82 0.51
C GLU A 246 10.78 -9.43 1.59
N TYR A 247 10.12 -8.27 1.46
CA TYR A 247 9.14 -7.77 2.43
C TYR A 247 7.71 -7.72 1.89
N LEU A 248 7.55 -7.49 0.59
CA LEU A 248 6.25 -7.16 0.00
C LEU A 248 6.08 -7.76 -1.39
N THR A 249 5.01 -8.52 -1.60
CA THR A 249 4.55 -8.92 -2.93
C THR A 249 3.19 -8.31 -3.21
N VAL A 250 3.11 -7.47 -4.25
CA VAL A 250 1.86 -6.86 -4.73
C VAL A 250 1.56 -7.34 -6.13
N THR A 251 0.34 -7.84 -6.33
CA THR A 251 -0.15 -8.28 -7.63
C THR A 251 -1.43 -7.55 -8.00
N TRP A 252 -1.56 -7.19 -9.27
CA TRP A 252 -2.84 -6.87 -9.88
C TRP A 252 -3.38 -8.14 -10.55
N SER A 253 -4.62 -8.48 -10.26
CA SER A 253 -5.23 -9.71 -10.74
C SER A 253 -6.57 -9.45 -11.43
N LYS A 254 -6.89 -10.24 -12.46
CA LYS A 254 -8.17 -10.17 -13.17
C LYS A 254 -8.74 -11.55 -13.45
N LEU A 255 -10.04 -11.68 -13.14
CA LEU A 255 -10.90 -12.79 -13.56
C LEU A 255 -11.89 -12.30 -14.62
N LEU A 256 -12.07 -13.06 -15.70
CA LEU A 256 -13.14 -12.79 -16.66
C LEU A 256 -14.48 -13.26 -16.09
N ALA A 257 -15.57 -12.72 -16.65
CA ALA A 257 -16.92 -13.09 -16.24
C ALA A 257 -17.13 -14.62 -16.35
N GLY A 258 -17.65 -15.22 -15.29
CA GLY A 258 -17.90 -16.67 -15.21
C GLY A 258 -16.69 -17.52 -14.82
N GLN A 259 -15.48 -16.95 -14.75
CA GLN A 259 -14.28 -17.68 -14.32
C GLN A 259 -14.16 -17.76 -12.80
N ARG A 260 -13.27 -18.65 -12.34
CA ARG A 260 -12.88 -18.80 -10.94
C ARG A 260 -11.37 -18.97 -10.85
N SER A 261 -10.75 -18.38 -9.83
CA SER A 261 -9.35 -18.70 -9.52
C SER A 261 -9.25 -20.11 -8.92
N LEU A 262 -8.05 -20.68 -8.98
CA LEU A 262 -7.70 -21.80 -8.10
C LEU A 262 -7.71 -21.34 -6.64
N GLU A 263 -7.92 -22.27 -5.73
CA GLU A 263 -7.72 -22.04 -4.29
C GLU A 263 -6.25 -21.75 -4.01
N ARG A 264 -6.01 -20.81 -3.10
CA ARG A 264 -4.66 -20.40 -2.70
C ARG A 264 -4.59 -20.31 -1.20
N SER A 265 -3.44 -20.73 -0.69
CA SER A 265 -3.00 -20.49 0.67
C SER A 265 -1.63 -19.87 0.60
N HIS A 266 -1.36 -18.92 1.47
CA HIS A 266 -0.04 -18.34 1.67
C HIS A 266 0.25 -18.34 3.17
N GLU A 267 1.53 -18.39 3.50
CA GLU A 267 1.98 -18.05 4.84
C GLU A 267 1.89 -16.53 4.99
N GLY A 268 1.50 -16.07 6.17
CA GLY A 268 1.41 -14.65 6.49
C GLY A 268 0.08 -13.99 6.13
N ASP A 269 0.01 -12.66 6.31
CA ASP A 269 -1.22 -11.89 6.11
C ASP A 269 -1.54 -11.63 4.64
N ALA A 270 -2.79 -11.37 4.28
CA ALA A 270 -3.10 -10.87 2.94
C ALA A 270 -4.25 -9.90 2.92
N LEU A 271 -4.18 -9.01 1.94
CA LEU A 271 -5.26 -8.13 1.59
C LEU A 271 -5.63 -8.32 0.12
N VAL A 272 -6.93 -8.49 -0.12
CA VAL A 272 -7.53 -8.44 -1.45
C VAL A 272 -8.42 -7.21 -1.52
N HIS A 273 -8.06 -6.24 -2.36
CA HIS A 273 -8.90 -5.08 -2.63
C HIS A 273 -9.59 -5.24 -3.99
N LEU A 274 -10.92 -5.23 -4.00
CA LEU A 274 -11.71 -5.24 -5.23
C LEU A 274 -11.69 -3.84 -5.87
N THR A 275 -10.99 -3.68 -6.99
CA THR A 275 -10.88 -2.39 -7.69
C THR A 275 -12.05 -2.17 -8.65
N ARG A 276 -12.59 -3.25 -9.24
CA ARG A 276 -13.73 -3.23 -10.15
C ARG A 276 -14.40 -4.60 -10.20
N GLY A 277 -15.73 -4.64 -10.24
CA GLY A 277 -16.51 -5.87 -10.39
C GLY A 277 -18.00 -5.60 -10.50
#